data_AF-A0A6A1UZY6-F1
#
_entry.id   AF-A0A6A1UZY6-F1
#
_cell.length_a   1.000
_cell.length_b   1.000
_cell.length_c   1.000
_cell.angle_alpha   90.00
_cell.angle_beta   90.00
_cell.angle_gamma   90.00
#
_symmetry.space_group_name_H-M   'P 1'
#
loop_
_entity.id
_entity.type
_entity.pdbx_description
1 polymer ?
#
loop_
_entity_poly.entity_id
_entity_poly.type
_entity_poly.pdbx_seq_one_letter_code
_entity_poly.pdbx_strand_id
1 'polypeptide(L)'
;MEERFWKKLLKSKIQDQLKLMLWKLASNSLLVRGKMGFLRTNSEDVLNHCLIYNIETESVEHLFLQCKISQILWQHGPWPLNIEVYAQLNIEDWFHIILNPKQSLGLPDSQYQNFILFVALLLDGVWFLRNKVVHNEGNPEPTIRIHDLQRRCAEHTFTWVAHTATVSNSWQPPWCEMEPSDLSSADVTTLWKIMDDHPRWSLTWIPRSQNQLAHLIAK
;
A
#
# COMPACT_ATOMS: atom_id res chain seq x y z
N MET A 1 4.55 -11.79 18.37
CA MET A 1 4.85 -10.66 17.47
C MET A 1 5.12 -9.36 18.22
N GLU A 2 6.24 -8.70 17.93
CA GLU A 2 6.81 -7.57 18.70
C GLU A 2 6.04 -6.24 18.54
N GLU A 3 5.82 -5.44 19.58
CA GLU A 3 5.08 -4.14 19.48
C GLU A 3 5.71 -3.16 18.46
N ARG A 4 7.02 -3.23 18.29
CA ARG A 4 7.78 -2.42 17.32
C ARG A 4 7.38 -2.74 15.87
N PHE A 5 6.98 -3.98 15.60
CA PHE A 5 6.44 -4.45 14.31
C PHE A 5 5.28 -3.56 13.88
N TRP A 6 4.28 -3.46 14.75
CA TRP A 6 3.01 -2.80 14.45
C TRP A 6 3.20 -1.30 14.27
N LYS A 7 4.07 -0.69 15.09
CA LYS A 7 4.43 0.71 14.94
C LYS A 7 5.10 0.99 13.59
N LYS A 8 5.99 0.12 13.11
CA LYS A 8 6.67 0.28 11.82
C LYS A 8 5.68 0.10 10.66
N LEU A 9 4.84 -0.92 10.73
CA LEU A 9 3.82 -1.20 9.73
C LEU A 9 2.78 -0.08 9.64
N LEU A 10 2.24 0.38 10.77
CA LEU A 10 1.22 1.44 10.80
C LEU A 10 1.77 2.79 10.33
N LYS A 11 3.05 3.07 10.59
CA LYS A 11 3.76 4.28 10.09
C LYS A 11 4.14 4.19 8.61
N SER A 12 4.03 3.03 7.97
CA SER A 12 4.33 2.89 6.55
C SER A 12 3.32 3.67 5.71
N LYS A 13 3.80 4.26 4.63
CA LYS A 13 3.00 5.06 3.70
C LYS A 13 2.30 4.17 2.66
N ILE A 14 1.46 3.26 3.16
CA ILE A 14 0.73 2.27 2.37
C ILE A 14 -0.77 2.50 2.59
N GLN A 15 -1.61 2.12 1.62
CA GLN A 15 -3.06 2.16 1.78
C GLN A 15 -3.52 1.30 2.97
N ASP A 16 -4.55 1.77 3.69
CA ASP A 16 -4.96 1.14 4.95
C ASP A 16 -5.52 -0.28 4.76
N GLN A 17 -6.16 -0.57 3.62
CA GLN A 17 -6.60 -1.93 3.29
C GLN A 17 -5.43 -2.93 3.25
N LEU A 18 -4.28 -2.51 2.71
CA LEU A 18 -3.08 -3.35 2.62
C LEU A 18 -2.41 -3.52 3.99
N LYS A 19 -2.42 -2.47 4.83
CA LYS A 19 -1.98 -2.59 6.24
C LYS A 19 -2.85 -3.58 7.01
N LEU A 20 -4.17 -3.51 6.82
CA LEU A 20 -5.14 -4.45 7.39
C LEU A 20 -4.89 -5.88 6.91
N MET A 21 -4.55 -6.07 5.64
CA MET A 21 -4.22 -7.40 5.11
C MET A 21 -2.97 -7.97 5.80
N LEU A 22 -1.90 -7.18 5.88
CA LEU A 22 -0.68 -7.57 6.59
C LEU A 22 -0.96 -7.86 8.06
N TRP A 23 -1.79 -7.04 8.72
CA TRP A 23 -2.22 -7.27 10.09
C TRP A 23 -2.95 -8.58 10.27
N LYS A 24 -3.95 -8.88 9.43
CA LYS A 24 -4.73 -10.12 9.51
C LYS A 24 -3.84 -11.36 9.35
N LEU A 25 -2.85 -11.28 8.46
CA LEU A 25 -1.93 -12.37 8.23
C LEU A 25 -1.03 -12.60 9.46
N ALA A 26 -0.42 -11.53 9.94
CA ALA A 26 0.46 -11.51 11.10
C ALA A 26 -0.22 -11.91 12.42
N SER A 27 -1.49 -11.55 12.61
CA SER A 27 -2.30 -11.95 13.77
C SER A 27 -2.93 -13.32 13.61
N ASN A 28 -2.60 -14.06 12.54
CA ASN A 28 -3.18 -15.35 12.20
C ASN A 28 -4.73 -15.34 12.19
N SER A 29 -5.34 -14.21 11.83
CA SER A 29 -6.80 -14.03 11.85
C SER A 29 -7.46 -14.34 10.51
N LEU A 30 -6.68 -14.76 9.49
CA LEU A 30 -7.23 -15.21 8.22
C LEU A 30 -7.92 -16.57 8.38
N LEU A 31 -9.15 -16.64 7.86
CA LEU A 31 -9.97 -17.83 7.84
C LEU A 31 -9.61 -18.70 6.62
N VAL A 32 -8.59 -19.53 6.80
CA VAL A 32 -8.22 -20.59 5.85
C VAL A 32 -9.05 -21.85 6.10
N ARG A 33 -9.26 -22.68 5.06
CA ARG A 33 -10.10 -23.89 5.19
C ARG A 33 -9.62 -24.86 6.26
N GLY A 34 -8.32 -25.00 6.48
CA GLY A 34 -7.78 -25.82 7.57
C GLY A 34 -8.28 -25.41 8.96
N LYS A 35 -8.65 -24.14 9.17
CA LYS A 35 -9.30 -23.66 10.42
C LYS A 35 -10.82 -23.83 10.41
N MET A 36 -11.42 -23.97 9.24
CA MET A 36 -12.88 -24.10 9.06
C MET A 36 -13.35 -25.56 9.03
N GLY A 37 -12.43 -26.52 8.84
CA GLY A 37 -12.72 -27.96 8.95
C GLY A 37 -13.36 -28.36 10.29
N PHE A 38 -13.09 -27.61 11.37
CA PHE A 38 -13.77 -27.80 12.67
C PHE A 38 -15.24 -27.36 12.67
N LEU A 39 -15.63 -26.40 11.83
CA LEU A 39 -16.99 -25.82 11.81
C LEU A 39 -17.96 -26.55 10.87
N ARG A 40 -17.45 -27.39 9.96
CA ARG A 40 -18.28 -28.21 9.07
C ARG A 40 -18.19 -29.68 9.49
N THR A 41 -19.15 -30.09 10.30
CA THR A 41 -19.46 -31.50 10.54
C THR A 41 -19.80 -32.17 9.20
N ASN A 42 -19.12 -33.27 8.87
CA ASN A 42 -19.35 -34.18 7.74
C ASN A 42 -18.73 -33.79 6.39
N SER A 43 -17.43 -34.04 6.23
CA SER A 43 -16.93 -34.90 5.14
C SER A 43 -15.40 -35.02 5.22
N GLU A 44 -14.93 -36.26 5.22
CA GLU A 44 -13.54 -36.71 5.35
C GLU A 44 -12.62 -36.13 4.27
N ASP A 45 -11.42 -35.71 4.72
CA ASP A 45 -10.13 -35.50 4.05
C ASP A 45 -10.02 -34.65 2.76
N VAL A 46 -10.99 -34.66 1.86
CA VAL A 46 -10.89 -33.96 0.56
C VAL A 46 -11.12 -32.45 0.70
N LEU A 47 -11.88 -31.99 1.71
CA LEU A 47 -12.30 -30.59 1.84
C LEU A 47 -11.22 -29.62 2.35
N ASN A 48 -10.13 -30.13 2.94
CA ASN A 48 -9.12 -29.28 3.54
C ASN A 48 -8.04 -28.85 2.55
N HIS A 49 -8.02 -29.38 1.34
CA HIS A 49 -7.01 -29.03 0.34
C HIS A 49 -7.18 -27.60 -0.16
N CYS A 50 -6.05 -26.98 -0.52
CA CYS A 50 -5.98 -25.67 -1.12
C CYS A 50 -6.85 -25.61 -2.37
N LEU A 51 -7.87 -24.78 -2.36
CA LEU A 51 -8.84 -24.67 -3.46
C LEU A 51 -8.23 -24.30 -4.82
N ILE A 52 -7.04 -23.69 -4.82
CA ILE A 52 -6.42 -23.18 -6.04
C ILE A 52 -5.81 -24.32 -6.87
N TYR A 53 -5.18 -25.31 -6.22
CA TYR A 53 -4.50 -26.42 -6.91
C TYR A 53 -4.85 -27.82 -6.38
N ASN A 54 -5.56 -27.91 -5.25
CA ASN A 54 -6.09 -29.14 -4.62
C ASN A 54 -5.04 -30.19 -4.23
N ILE A 55 -3.82 -29.77 -3.89
CA ILE A 55 -2.68 -30.68 -3.63
C ILE A 55 -2.39 -30.88 -2.14
N GLU A 56 -2.43 -29.81 -1.33
CA GLU A 56 -2.06 -29.86 0.09
C GLU A 56 -3.12 -29.15 0.95
N THR A 57 -3.16 -29.50 2.24
CA THR A 57 -4.03 -28.88 3.25
C THR A 57 -3.85 -27.35 3.31
N GLU A 58 -4.93 -26.60 3.22
CA GLU A 58 -4.97 -25.14 3.21
C GLU A 58 -4.68 -24.58 4.62
N SER A 59 -3.41 -24.31 4.89
CA SER A 59 -2.95 -23.46 5.99
C SER A 59 -2.56 -22.07 5.49
N VAL A 60 -2.24 -21.16 6.42
CA VAL A 60 -1.76 -19.82 6.07
C VAL A 60 -0.36 -19.92 5.44
N GLU A 61 0.49 -20.75 6.04
CA GLU A 61 1.83 -21.08 5.56
C GLU A 61 1.76 -21.68 4.15
N HIS A 62 0.84 -22.64 3.93
CA HIS A 62 0.64 -23.21 2.60
C HIS A 62 0.26 -22.13 1.61
N LEU A 63 -0.80 -21.35 1.91
CA LEU A 63 -1.32 -20.37 0.97
C LEU A 63 -0.26 -19.34 0.54
N PHE A 64 0.56 -18.83 1.45
CA PHE A 64 1.46 -17.72 1.16
C PHE A 64 2.92 -18.11 0.89
N LEU A 65 3.39 -19.26 1.39
CA LEU A 65 4.79 -19.68 1.28
C LEU A 65 5.00 -20.91 0.39
N GLN A 66 4.02 -21.80 0.28
CA GLN A 66 4.17 -23.09 -0.40
C GLN A 66 3.37 -23.17 -1.70
N CYS A 67 2.19 -22.55 -1.74
CA CYS A 67 1.24 -22.68 -2.83
C CYS A 67 1.82 -22.17 -4.15
N LYS A 68 1.54 -22.90 -5.24
CA LYS A 68 2.09 -22.58 -6.56
C LYS A 68 1.74 -21.18 -7.03
N ILE A 69 0.56 -20.66 -6.66
CA ILE A 69 0.16 -19.29 -7.01
C ILE A 69 1.08 -18.25 -6.38
N SER A 70 1.48 -18.46 -5.13
CA SER A 70 2.35 -17.55 -4.39
C SER A 70 3.74 -17.58 -4.99
N GLN A 71 4.25 -18.77 -5.32
CA GLN A 71 5.53 -18.90 -6.03
C GLN A 71 5.54 -18.13 -7.35
N ILE A 72 4.50 -18.30 -8.17
CA ILE A 72 4.36 -17.60 -9.45
C ILE A 72 4.35 -16.08 -9.22
N LEU A 73 3.51 -15.58 -8.31
CA LEU A 73 3.41 -14.14 -8.06
C LEU A 73 4.71 -13.54 -7.52
N TRP A 74 5.43 -14.27 -6.66
CA TRP A 74 6.73 -13.84 -6.16
C TRP A 74 7.78 -13.77 -7.27
N GLN A 75 7.82 -14.74 -8.18
CA GLN A 75 8.78 -14.77 -9.29
C GLN A 75 8.53 -13.71 -10.35
N HIS A 76 7.28 -13.29 -10.55
CA HIS A 76 6.92 -12.30 -11.57
C HIS A 76 6.82 -10.85 -11.04
N GLY A 77 7.11 -10.65 -9.75
CA GLY A 77 7.15 -9.33 -9.13
C GLY A 77 8.42 -8.52 -9.42
N PRO A 78 8.46 -7.23 -9.05
CA PRO A 78 9.66 -6.40 -9.21
C PRO A 78 10.84 -6.85 -8.35
N TRP A 79 10.57 -7.58 -7.26
CA TRP A 79 11.57 -8.27 -6.44
C TRP A 79 11.33 -9.78 -6.54
N PRO A 80 11.87 -10.44 -7.58
CA PRO A 80 11.68 -11.87 -7.77
C PRO A 80 12.32 -12.63 -6.60
N LEU A 81 11.50 -13.31 -5.81
CA LEU A 81 11.96 -14.15 -4.69
C LEU A 81 11.55 -15.61 -4.94
N ASN A 82 12.48 -16.53 -4.67
CA ASN A 82 12.13 -17.93 -4.56
C ASN A 82 11.53 -18.20 -3.18
N ILE A 83 10.20 -18.08 -3.07
CA ILE A 83 9.48 -18.23 -1.81
C ILE A 83 9.59 -19.66 -1.23
N GLU A 84 9.89 -20.66 -2.06
CA GLU A 84 10.02 -22.06 -1.63
C GLU A 84 11.14 -22.27 -0.61
N VAL A 85 12.19 -21.43 -0.64
CA VAL A 85 13.27 -21.46 0.36
C VAL A 85 12.73 -21.21 1.77
N TYR A 86 11.59 -20.54 1.88
CA TYR A 86 10.92 -20.20 3.13
C TYR A 86 9.72 -21.09 3.44
N ALA A 87 9.50 -22.16 2.67
CA ALA A 87 8.34 -23.05 2.81
C ALA A 87 8.21 -23.70 4.19
N GLN A 88 9.33 -23.87 4.91
CA GLN A 88 9.37 -24.47 6.26
C GLN A 88 9.24 -23.44 7.38
N LEU A 89 9.20 -22.14 7.07
CA LEU A 89 9.01 -21.09 8.07
C LEU A 89 7.54 -20.99 8.46
N ASN A 90 7.31 -20.67 9.73
CA ASN A 90 6.01 -20.16 10.12
C ASN A 90 5.86 -18.71 9.62
N ILE A 91 4.62 -18.22 9.62
CA ILE A 91 4.32 -16.87 9.14
C ILE A 91 5.03 -15.78 9.96
N GLU A 92 5.21 -15.96 11.28
CA GLU A 92 5.87 -14.97 12.13
C GLU A 92 7.34 -14.77 11.75
N ASP A 93 8.09 -15.86 11.62
CA ASP A 93 9.49 -15.87 11.19
C ASP A 93 9.65 -15.29 9.78
N TRP A 94 8.71 -15.62 8.89
CA TRP A 94 8.69 -15.07 7.54
C TRP A 94 8.45 -13.54 7.54
N PHE A 95 7.58 -13.05 8.43
CA PHE A 95 7.34 -11.63 8.62
C PHE A 95 8.58 -10.89 9.15
N HIS A 96 9.39 -11.53 9.99
CA HIS A 96 10.66 -10.97 10.45
C HIS A 96 11.64 -10.71 9.29
N ILE A 97 11.64 -11.57 8.27
CA ILE A 97 12.45 -11.41 7.05
C ILE A 97 11.97 -10.19 6.25
N ILE A 98 10.67 -10.09 5.99
CA ILE A 98 10.10 -9.00 5.18
C ILE A 98 10.29 -7.64 5.82
N LEU A 99 10.21 -7.56 7.15
CA LEU A 99 10.34 -6.29 7.85
C LEU A 99 11.79 -5.83 8.06
N ASN A 100 12.75 -6.74 7.90
CA ASN A 100 14.17 -6.46 7.98
C ASN A 100 14.89 -6.87 6.69
N PRO A 101 14.43 -6.39 5.51
CA PRO A 101 14.90 -6.91 4.23
C PRO A 101 16.37 -6.54 3.96
N LYS A 102 16.91 -5.51 4.63
CA LYS A 102 18.34 -5.20 4.58
C LYS A 102 19.21 -6.30 5.17
N GLN A 103 18.83 -6.82 6.32
CA GLN A 103 19.60 -7.87 7.00
C GLN A 103 19.32 -9.24 6.38
N SER A 104 18.06 -9.50 6.01
CA SER A 104 17.63 -10.83 5.56
C SER A 104 17.74 -11.05 4.06
N LEU A 105 17.57 -10.00 3.25
CA LEU A 105 17.55 -10.07 1.77
C LEU A 105 18.62 -9.18 1.12
N GLY A 106 19.45 -8.47 1.90
CA GLY A 106 20.47 -7.55 1.38
C GLY A 106 19.90 -6.31 0.69
N LEU A 107 18.61 -5.98 0.89
CA LEU A 107 17.97 -4.86 0.20
C LEU A 107 18.37 -3.50 0.82
N PRO A 108 18.72 -2.49 0.02
CA PRO A 108 19.00 -1.15 0.54
C PRO A 108 17.80 -0.52 1.26
N ASP A 109 18.07 0.30 2.28
CA ASP A 109 17.01 1.01 3.04
C ASP A 109 16.14 1.90 2.12
N SER A 110 16.70 2.41 1.02
CA SER A 110 15.98 3.20 0.02
C SER A 110 14.86 2.43 -0.68
N GLN A 111 14.98 1.10 -0.78
CA GLN A 111 13.97 0.25 -1.42
C GLN A 111 12.94 -0.29 -0.43
N TYR A 112 13.15 -0.12 0.87
CA TYR A 112 12.31 -0.68 1.93
C TYR A 112 10.82 -0.38 1.74
N GLN A 113 10.46 0.87 1.47
CA GLN A 113 9.06 1.26 1.32
C GLN A 113 8.38 0.60 0.12
N ASN A 114 9.06 0.58 -1.04
CA ASN A 114 8.51 -0.03 -2.25
C ASN A 114 8.43 -1.56 -2.12
N PHE A 115 9.41 -2.16 -1.43
CA PHE A 115 9.41 -3.59 -1.14
C PHE A 115 8.22 -3.98 -0.26
N ILE A 116 8.02 -3.31 0.89
CA ILE A 116 6.88 -3.63 1.77
C ILE A 116 5.55 -3.43 1.06
N LEU A 117 5.42 -2.38 0.25
CA LEU A 117 4.23 -2.16 -0.56
C LEU A 117 3.99 -3.32 -1.54
N PHE A 118 5.03 -3.74 -2.25
CA PHE A 118 4.95 -4.89 -3.15
C PHE A 118 4.52 -6.15 -2.42
N VAL A 119 5.12 -6.46 -1.27
CA VAL A 119 4.72 -7.61 -0.44
C VAL A 119 3.25 -7.52 -0.07
N ALA A 120 2.78 -6.36 0.37
CA ALA A 120 1.39 -6.17 0.76
C ALA A 120 0.42 -6.41 -0.41
N LEU A 121 0.74 -5.87 -1.59
CA LEU A 121 -0.04 -6.05 -2.81
C LEU A 121 -0.05 -7.51 -3.28
N LEU A 122 1.09 -8.20 -3.18
CA LEU A 122 1.21 -9.60 -3.55
C LEU A 122 0.33 -10.47 -2.65
N LEU A 123 0.41 -10.28 -1.33
CA LEU A 123 -0.39 -11.02 -0.36
C LEU A 123 -1.88 -10.77 -0.54
N ASP A 124 -2.28 -9.52 -0.77
CA ASP A 124 -3.67 -9.18 -1.12
C ASP A 124 -4.11 -9.88 -2.41
N GLY A 125 -3.23 -9.93 -3.42
CA GLY A 125 -3.47 -10.64 -4.67
C GLY A 125 -3.69 -12.15 -4.50
N VAL A 126 -2.83 -12.82 -3.73
CA VAL A 126 -2.98 -14.25 -3.39
C VAL A 126 -4.31 -14.48 -2.68
N TRP A 127 -4.62 -13.65 -1.68
CA TRP A 127 -5.86 -13.76 -0.90
C TRP A 127 -7.10 -13.55 -1.75
N PHE A 128 -7.07 -12.56 -2.65
CA PHE A 128 -8.14 -12.34 -3.60
C PHE A 128 -8.36 -13.53 -4.53
N LEU A 129 -7.29 -14.09 -5.11
CA LEU A 129 -7.40 -15.23 -6.02
C LEU A 129 -8.02 -16.42 -5.31
N ARG A 130 -7.59 -16.69 -4.07
CA ARG A 130 -8.19 -17.71 -3.22
C ARG A 130 -9.68 -17.46 -3.04
N ASN A 131 -10.10 -16.24 -2.69
CA ASN A 131 -11.51 -15.93 -2.46
C ASN A 131 -12.35 -16.06 -3.74
N LYS A 132 -11.79 -15.68 -4.90
CA LYS A 132 -12.45 -15.86 -6.19
C LYS A 132 -12.83 -17.33 -6.44
N VAL A 133 -11.91 -18.25 -6.13
CA VAL A 133 -12.16 -19.70 -6.24
C VAL A 133 -13.18 -20.17 -5.21
N VAL A 134 -13.08 -19.70 -3.96
CA VAL A 134 -14.04 -20.05 -2.89
C VAL A 134 -15.47 -19.67 -3.25
N HIS A 135 -15.65 -18.52 -3.90
CA HIS A 135 -16.95 -18.00 -4.29
C HIS A 135 -17.38 -18.43 -5.71
N ASN A 136 -16.71 -19.43 -6.30
CA ASN A 136 -17.04 -20.02 -7.61
C ASN A 136 -17.09 -19.00 -8.77
N GLU A 137 -16.29 -17.93 -8.73
CA GLU A 137 -16.20 -16.93 -9.79
C GLU A 137 -15.22 -17.33 -10.93
N GLY A 138 -14.92 -18.62 -11.05
CA GLY A 138 -14.04 -19.18 -12.08
C GLY A 138 -12.62 -19.53 -11.61
N ASN A 139 -11.83 -20.10 -12.54
CA ASN A 139 -10.44 -20.52 -12.30
C ASN A 139 -9.56 -19.28 -11.97
N PRO A 140 -8.63 -19.34 -11.01
CA PRO A 140 -7.76 -18.22 -10.72
C PRO A 140 -6.80 -18.07 -11.90
N GLU A 141 -6.91 -16.96 -12.64
CA GLU A 141 -5.98 -16.63 -13.73
C GLU A 141 -4.81 -15.80 -13.15
N PRO A 142 -3.63 -16.39 -12.95
CA PRO A 142 -2.52 -15.71 -12.28
C PRO A 142 -1.99 -14.53 -13.10
N THR A 143 -2.04 -14.65 -14.42
CA THR A 143 -1.47 -13.70 -15.39
C THR A 143 -2.08 -12.31 -15.28
N ILE A 144 -3.41 -12.22 -15.16
CA ILE A 144 -4.11 -10.94 -14.95
C ILE A 144 -3.62 -10.30 -13.66
N ARG A 145 -3.44 -11.09 -12.61
CA ARG A 145 -2.97 -10.58 -11.31
C ARG A 145 -1.51 -10.15 -11.31
N ILE A 146 -0.65 -10.82 -12.08
CA ILE A 146 0.74 -10.38 -12.27
C ILE A 146 0.76 -8.99 -12.89
N HIS A 147 0.00 -8.76 -13.97
CA HIS A 147 -0.05 -7.46 -14.63
C HIS A 147 -0.63 -6.37 -13.72
N ASP A 148 -1.70 -6.67 -12.98
CA ASP A 148 -2.25 -5.75 -11.98
C ASP A 148 -1.23 -5.40 -10.89
N LEU A 149 -0.49 -6.40 -10.38
CA LEU A 149 0.52 -6.23 -9.34
C LEU A 149 1.65 -5.31 -9.82
N GLN A 150 2.18 -5.57 -11.02
CA GLN A 150 3.21 -4.75 -11.64
C GLN A 150 2.74 -3.32 -11.87
N ARG A 151 1.52 -3.15 -12.42
CA ARG A 151 0.92 -1.83 -12.65
C ARG A 151 0.78 -1.05 -11.35
N ARG A 152 0.21 -1.63 -10.30
CA ARG A 152 0.03 -0.96 -8.99
C ARG A 152 1.35 -0.61 -8.34
N CYS A 153 2.37 -1.46 -8.45
CA CYS A 153 3.71 -1.16 -7.96
C CYS A 153 4.33 0.04 -8.73
N ALA A 154 4.16 0.09 -10.05
CA ALA A 154 4.65 1.18 -10.88
C ALA A 154 3.93 2.51 -10.59
N GLU A 155 2.60 2.49 -10.49
CA GLU A 155 1.77 3.66 -10.13
C GLU A 155 2.22 4.25 -8.78
N HIS A 156 2.40 3.41 -7.76
CA HIS A 156 2.86 3.88 -6.46
C HIS A 156 4.28 4.44 -6.51
N THR A 157 5.22 3.75 -7.19
CA THR A 157 6.59 4.25 -7.34
C THR A 157 6.60 5.62 -8.03
N PHE A 158 5.78 5.80 -9.06
CA PHE A 158 5.64 7.06 -9.78
C PHE A 158 5.07 8.18 -8.89
N THR A 159 3.99 7.92 -8.14
CA THR A 159 3.43 8.92 -7.22
C THR A 159 4.43 9.34 -6.14
N TRP A 160 5.22 8.40 -5.61
CA TRP A 160 6.24 8.72 -4.60
C TRP A 160 7.37 9.56 -5.18
N VAL A 161 7.88 9.21 -6.36
CA VAL A 161 8.90 10.00 -7.05
C VAL A 161 8.37 11.40 -7.34
N ALA A 162 7.14 11.52 -7.87
CA ALA A 162 6.51 12.80 -8.15
C ALA A 162 6.37 13.67 -6.90
N HIS A 163 5.91 13.11 -5.77
CA HIS A 163 5.83 13.83 -4.49
C HIS A 163 7.20 14.23 -3.91
N THR A 164 8.25 13.41 -4.09
CA THR A 164 9.60 13.76 -3.63
C THR A 164 10.30 14.79 -4.53
N ALA A 165 10.00 14.78 -5.82
CA ALA A 165 10.50 15.76 -6.79
C ALA A 165 9.76 17.10 -6.72
N THR A 166 8.54 17.12 -6.17
CA THR A 166 7.76 18.35 -5.96
C THR A 166 7.86 18.85 -4.52
N VAL A 167 9.03 19.37 -4.17
CA VAL A 167 9.14 20.41 -3.13
C VAL A 167 9.71 21.68 -3.76
N SER A 168 8.95 22.22 -4.70
CA SER A 168 8.87 23.65 -5.02
C SER A 168 7.57 23.93 -5.78
N ASN A 169 6.46 23.37 -5.31
CA ASN A 169 5.15 23.69 -5.86
C ASN A 169 4.38 24.49 -4.82
N SER A 170 4.42 25.81 -4.97
CA SER A 170 3.40 26.68 -4.39
C SER A 170 2.06 26.23 -4.97
N TRP A 171 1.16 25.83 -4.09
CA TRP A 171 -0.22 25.57 -4.50
C TRP A 171 -0.79 26.86 -5.10
N GLN A 172 -1.32 26.79 -6.31
CA GLN A 172 -2.11 27.87 -6.89
C GLN A 172 -3.56 27.42 -6.97
N PRO A 173 -4.50 28.20 -6.41
CA PRO A 173 -5.91 27.88 -6.54
C PRO A 173 -6.31 27.89 -8.02
N PRO A 174 -7.24 27.01 -8.45
CA PRO A 174 -7.87 27.13 -9.74
C PRO A 174 -8.57 28.48 -9.79
N TRP A 175 -8.08 29.34 -10.68
CA TRP A 175 -8.42 30.75 -10.88
C TRP A 175 -9.90 31.03 -10.62
N CYS A 176 -10.18 31.51 -9.42
CA CYS A 176 -11.38 32.29 -9.14
C CYS A 176 -10.84 33.71 -9.00
N GLU A 177 -11.18 34.58 -9.95
CA GLU A 177 -10.96 36.02 -9.81
C GLU A 177 -11.81 36.52 -8.64
N MET A 178 -11.32 36.35 -7.41
CA MET A 178 -11.83 37.12 -6.28
C MET A 178 -11.25 38.52 -6.42
N GLU A 179 -12.10 39.49 -6.68
CA GLU A 179 -11.73 40.90 -6.65
C GLU A 179 -11.42 41.29 -5.19
N PRO A 180 -10.39 42.11 -4.92
CA PRO A 180 -10.00 42.49 -3.55
C PRO A 180 -11.10 43.18 -2.74
N SER A 181 -12.16 43.65 -3.40
CA SER A 181 -13.36 44.21 -2.78
C SER A 181 -14.24 43.18 -2.04
N ASP A 182 -14.03 41.88 -2.29
CA ASP A 182 -14.88 40.80 -1.78
C ASP A 182 -14.36 40.18 -0.47
N LEU A 183 -13.17 40.59 -0.01
CA LEU A 183 -12.58 40.11 1.24
C LEU A 183 -12.89 41.07 2.39
N SER A 184 -13.64 40.61 3.37
CA SER A 184 -13.86 41.36 4.61
C SER A 184 -12.60 41.30 5.49
N SER A 185 -12.46 42.24 6.43
CA SER A 185 -11.37 42.24 7.42
C SER A 185 -11.33 40.95 8.27
N ALA A 186 -12.46 40.25 8.40
CA ALA A 186 -12.57 38.96 9.09
C ALA A 186 -11.97 37.80 8.28
N ASP A 187 -12.02 37.86 6.94
CA ASP A 187 -11.47 36.81 6.07
C ASP A 187 -9.94 36.85 6.10
N VAL A 188 -9.36 38.05 6.09
CA VAL A 188 -7.91 38.26 6.20
C VAL A 188 -7.37 37.73 7.52
N THR A 189 -8.07 37.99 8.64
CA THR A 189 -7.66 37.50 9.96
C THR A 189 -7.81 35.98 10.10
N THR A 190 -8.79 35.39 9.41
CA THR A 190 -8.97 33.93 9.36
C THR A 190 -7.83 33.26 8.58
N LEU A 191 -7.40 33.85 7.46
CA LEU A 191 -6.24 33.36 6.70
C LEU A 191 -4.95 33.39 7.51
N TRP A 192 -4.71 34.46 8.28
CA TRP A 192 -3.54 34.53 9.16
C TRP A 192 -3.54 33.43 10.23
N LYS A 193 -4.69 33.13 10.84
CA LYS A 193 -4.81 32.03 11.80
C LYS A 193 -4.51 30.66 11.19
N ILE A 194 -4.99 30.42 9.97
CA ILE A 194 -4.71 29.17 9.24
C ILE A 194 -3.22 29.05 8.90
N MET A 195 -2.56 30.17 8.60
CA MET A 195 -1.12 30.19 8.33
C MET A 195 -0.26 29.93 9.57
N ASP A 196 -0.67 30.42 10.75
CA ASP A 196 0.05 30.18 12.01
C ASP A 196 0.05 28.70 12.41
N ASP A 197 -1.02 27.95 12.10
CA ASP A 197 -1.11 26.50 12.35
C ASP A 197 -0.26 25.65 11.37
N HIS A 198 0.29 26.26 10.32
CA HIS A 198 1.03 25.57 9.26
C HIS A 198 2.36 26.28 8.92
N PRO A 199 3.42 26.10 9.73
CA PRO A 199 4.70 26.83 9.61
C PRO A 199 5.51 26.51 8.33
N ARG A 200 5.01 25.63 7.45
CA ARG A 200 5.62 25.32 6.14
C ARG A 200 4.92 26.02 4.97
N TRP A 201 3.84 26.75 5.21
CA TRP A 201 3.10 27.47 4.18
C TRP A 201 3.65 28.89 4.09
N SER A 202 3.92 29.37 2.88
CA SER A 202 4.26 30.76 2.62
C SER A 202 3.29 31.33 1.60
N LEU A 203 2.75 32.51 1.90
CA LEU A 203 1.89 33.25 0.99
C LEU A 203 2.72 34.36 0.35
N THR A 204 2.95 34.30 -0.95
CA THR A 204 3.64 35.35 -1.70
C THR A 204 2.58 36.23 -2.37
N TRP A 205 2.47 37.48 -1.91
CA TRP A 205 1.59 38.46 -2.56
C TRP A 205 2.24 38.88 -3.88
N ILE A 206 1.57 38.62 -5.01
CA ILE A 206 2.03 39.05 -6.33
C ILE A 206 1.12 40.21 -6.77
N PRO A 207 1.61 41.46 -6.80
CA PRO A 207 0.80 42.57 -7.28
C PRO A 207 0.42 42.37 -8.75
N ARG A 208 -0.86 42.55 -9.10
CA ARG A 208 -1.31 42.58 -10.49
C ARG A 208 -0.51 43.66 -11.24
N SER A 209 0.01 43.33 -12.42
CA SER A 209 0.82 44.22 -13.28
C SER A 209 0.11 45.54 -13.64
N GLN A 210 -1.23 45.58 -13.58
CA GLN A 210 -2.04 46.77 -13.83
C GLN A 210 -1.85 47.89 -12.79
N ASN A 211 -1.39 47.58 -11.57
CA ASN A 211 -1.16 48.61 -10.54
C ASN A 211 0.20 49.30 -10.63
N GLN A 212 1.14 48.82 -11.48
CA GLN A 212 2.42 49.50 -11.64
C GLN A 212 2.31 50.82 -12.40
N LEU A 213 1.32 50.97 -13.28
CA LEU A 213 1.06 52.21 -14.02
C LEU A 213 0.30 53.26 -13.19
N ALA A 214 -0.50 52.85 -12.22
CA ALA A 214 -1.28 53.78 -11.39
C ALA A 214 -0.37 54.69 -10.53
N HIS A 215 0.77 54.19 -10.06
CA HIS A 215 1.75 54.99 -9.31
C HIS A 215 2.55 55.96 -10.18
N LEU A 216 2.63 55.73 -11.50
CA LEU A 216 3.35 56.58 -12.44
C LEU A 216 2.48 57.71 -13.03
N ILE A 217 1.16 57.63 -12.90
CA ILE A 217 0.20 58.65 -13.37
C ILE A 217 -0.15 59.65 -12.25
N ALA A 218 0.16 59.34 -11.00
CA ALA A 218 -0.15 60.17 -9.83
C ALA A 218 0.97 61.14 -9.42
N LYS A 219 1.75 61.67 -10.38
CA LYS A 219 2.78 62.69 -10.11
C LYS A 219 2.81 63.79 -11.16
#